data_AF-A0A9Q0U9N7-F1
#
_entry.id   AF-A0A9Q0U9N7-F1
#
_cell.length_a   1.000
_cell.length_b   1.000
_cell.length_c   1.000
_cell.angle_alpha   90.00
_cell.angle_beta   90.00
_cell.angle_gamma   90.00
#
_symmetry.space_group_name_H-M   'P 1'
#
loop_
_entity.id
_entity.type
_entity.pdbx_description
1 polymer ?
#
loop_
_entity_poly.entity_id
_entity_poly.type
_entity_poly.pdbx_seq_one_letter_code
_entity_poly.pdbx_strand_id
1 'polypeptide(L)'
;MADKAVTIRTRKFMTNRLLSRKQFIIDVLHPGRANVSKAELKEKLSSLYEVKDQNSIFVFKFRTHFGGGKSTGFGLIYDSVESAKKYEPKYRLIRVTSNLFNSPFTVLECSSSAYILCIC
;
A
#
# COMPACT_ATOMS: atom_id res chain seq x y z
N MET A 1 -3.40 8.06 26.08
CA MET A 1 -2.81 6.87 25.42
C MET A 1 -1.76 7.35 24.45
N ALA A 2 -0.47 7.11 24.69
CA ALA A 2 0.56 7.46 23.72
C ALA A 2 0.44 6.52 22.51
N ASP A 3 0.08 7.05 21.34
CA ASP A 3 0.20 6.34 20.08
C ASP A 3 1.66 5.92 19.90
N LYS A 4 1.96 4.66 20.22
CA LYS A 4 3.32 4.13 20.17
C LYS A 4 3.87 4.33 18.76
N ALA A 5 4.88 5.19 18.64
CA ALA A 5 5.38 5.67 17.36
C ALA A 5 5.89 4.51 16.50
N VAL A 6 5.23 4.29 15.36
CA VAL A 6 5.69 3.33 14.35
C VAL A 6 6.85 3.96 13.59
N THR A 7 8.04 3.37 13.72
CA THR A 7 9.27 3.83 13.07
C THR A 7 9.58 2.94 11.86
N ILE A 8 9.87 3.57 10.73
CA ILE A 8 10.24 2.89 9.49
C ILE A 8 11.73 3.04 9.29
N ARG A 9 12.43 1.93 9.05
CA ARG A 9 13.83 1.92 8.62
C ARG A 9 13.93 1.26 7.26
N THR A 10 14.71 1.82 6.36
CA THR A 10 14.95 1.24 5.04
C THR A 10 16.35 0.67 4.97
N ARG A 11 16.48 -0.49 4.30
CA ARG A 11 17.75 -1.19 4.08
C ARG A 11 17.91 -1.50 2.60
N LYS A 12 19.17 -1.58 2.14
CA LYS A 12 19.52 -1.95 0.76
C LYS A 12 18.73 -1.14 -0.28
N PHE A 13 18.78 0.18 -0.15
CA PHE A 13 18.12 1.08 -1.08
C PHE A 13 18.87 1.09 -2.41
N MET A 14 18.20 0.68 -3.47
CA MET A 14 18.77 0.62 -4.82
C MET A 14 17.83 1.31 -5.80
N THR A 15 18.40 2.14 -6.66
CA THR A 15 17.69 2.78 -7.77
C THR A 15 17.90 1.98 -9.04
N ASN A 16 16.84 1.32 -9.55
CA ASN A 16 16.90 0.59 -10.81
C ASN A 16 16.33 1.47 -11.93
N ARG A 17 17.22 1.99 -12.79
CA ARG A 17 16.84 2.88 -13.89
C ARG A 17 16.15 2.16 -15.05
N LEU A 18 16.44 0.88 -15.29
CA LEU A 18 15.82 0.09 -16.37
C LEU A 18 14.31 -0.08 -16.17
N LEU A 19 13.90 -0.17 -14.91
CA LEU A 19 12.50 -0.34 -14.51
C LEU A 19 11.89 0.95 -13.94
N SER A 20 12.63 2.06 -13.99
CA SER A 20 12.24 3.37 -13.43
C SER A 20 11.64 3.27 -12.02
N ARG A 21 12.31 2.52 -11.14
CA ARG A 21 11.84 2.30 -9.78
C ARG A 21 12.96 2.30 -8.76
N LYS A 22 12.64 2.72 -7.55
CA LYS A 22 13.47 2.58 -6.36
C LYS A 22 12.99 1.36 -5.59
N GLN A 23 13.91 0.48 -5.20
CA GLN A 23 13.61 -0.75 -4.49
C GLN A 23 14.42 -0.85 -3.21
N PHE A 24 13.76 -1.26 -2.14
CA PHE A 24 14.37 -1.35 -0.82
C PHE A 24 13.64 -2.36 0.06
N ILE A 25 14.31 -2.75 1.14
CA ILE A 25 13.73 -3.55 2.22
C ILE A 25 13.26 -2.58 3.30
N ILE A 26 12.06 -2.81 3.81
CA ILE A 26 11.44 -2.01 4.86
C ILE A 26 11.44 -2.83 6.15
N ASP A 27 11.98 -2.23 7.21
CA ASP A 27 11.83 -2.71 8.57
C ASP A 27 10.88 -1.78 9.31
N VAL A 28 9.79 -2.34 9.81
CA VAL A 28 8.78 -1.62 10.58
C VAL A 28 8.91 -1.99 12.05
N LEU A 29 9.33 -1.03 12.85
CA LEU A 29 9.39 -1.13 14.30
C LEU A 29 8.10 -0.57 14.89
N HIS A 30 7.35 -1.42 15.59
CA HIS A 30 6.06 -1.10 16.18
C HIS A 30 5.96 -1.75 17.58
N PRO A 31 6.62 -1.15 18.60
CA PRO A 31 6.66 -1.74 19.93
C PRO A 31 5.24 -1.78 20.52
N GLY A 32 4.77 -2.97 20.90
CA GLY A 32 3.50 -3.16 21.60
C GLY A 32 2.26 -2.60 20.90
N ARG A 33 2.30 -2.46 19.57
CA ARG A 33 1.15 -2.25 18.67
C ARG A 33 0.98 -3.50 17.82
N ALA A 34 -0.22 -3.73 17.30
CA ALA A 34 -0.47 -4.78 16.32
C ALA A 34 0.21 -4.47 14.97
N ASN A 35 0.01 -5.35 13.97
CA ASN A 35 0.54 -5.14 12.63
C ASN A 35 0.03 -3.82 12.02
N VAL A 36 0.94 -3.06 11.41
CA VAL A 36 0.65 -1.77 10.78
C VAL A 36 -0.08 -2.00 9.46
N SER A 37 -1.13 -1.21 9.20
CA SER A 37 -1.85 -1.27 7.95
C SER A 37 -0.98 -0.80 6.77
N LYS A 38 -1.23 -1.33 5.57
CA LYS A 38 -0.46 -0.93 4.38
C LYS A 38 -0.71 0.52 3.96
N ALA A 39 -1.89 1.06 4.29
CA ALA A 39 -2.25 2.46 4.01
C ALA A 39 -1.37 3.42 4.82
N GLU A 40 -1.26 3.21 6.13
CA GLU A 40 -0.38 4.00 7.01
C GLU A 40 1.09 3.94 6.57
N LEU A 41 1.55 2.77 6.10
CA LEU A 41 2.92 2.65 5.59
C LEU A 41 3.13 3.42 4.29
N LYS A 42 2.13 3.46 3.40
CA LYS A 42 2.21 4.25 2.15
C LYS A 42 2.26 5.74 2.45
N GLU A 43 1.45 6.23 3.39
CA GLU A 43 1.45 7.64 3.80
C GLU A 43 2.79 8.07 4.37
N LYS A 44 3.37 7.24 5.26
CA LYS A 44 4.70 7.50 5.82
C LYS A 44 5.79 7.46 4.76
N LEU A 45 5.73 6.51 3.83
CA LEU A 45 6.71 6.43 2.74
C LEU A 45 6.57 7.59 1.75
N SER A 46 5.35 8.05 1.47
CA SER A 46 5.08 9.24 0.66
C SER A 46 5.69 10.48 1.30
N SER A 47 5.54 10.63 2.63
CA SER A 47 6.13 11.75 3.38
C SER A 47 7.66 11.68 3.44
N LEU A 48 8.23 10.48 3.62
CA LEU A 48 9.69 10.30 3.76
C LEU A 48 10.47 10.52 2.46
N TYR A 49 9.87 10.18 1.32
CA TYR A 49 10.52 10.22 0.01
C TYR A 49 9.90 11.25 -0.94
N GLU A 50 9.01 12.11 -0.43
CA GLU A 50 8.34 13.19 -1.16
C GLU A 50 7.69 12.72 -2.46
N VAL A 51 6.98 11.59 -2.38
CA VAL A 51 6.28 11.01 -3.52
C VAL A 51 4.87 11.59 -3.57
N LYS A 52 4.55 12.25 -4.69
CA LYS A 52 3.26 12.91 -4.93
C LYS A 52 2.09 11.92 -4.95
N ASP A 53 2.30 10.75 -5.54
CA ASP A 53 1.24 9.74 -5.72
C ASP A 53 1.42 8.54 -4.81
N GLN A 54 0.46 8.26 -3.93
CA GLN A 54 0.48 7.05 -3.07
C GLN A 54 0.30 5.74 -3.88
N ASN A 55 -0.23 5.85 -5.10
CA ASN A 55 -0.49 4.73 -6.00
C ASN A 55 0.79 4.20 -6.68
N SER A 56 1.86 5.00 -6.75
CA SER A 56 3.16 4.56 -7.26
C SER A 56 3.97 3.78 -6.21
N ILE A 57 3.52 3.78 -4.95
CA ILE A 57 4.16 3.09 -3.82
C ILE A 57 3.52 1.72 -3.62
N PHE A 58 4.34 0.68 -3.75
CA PHE A 58 3.94 -0.71 -3.54
C PHE A 58 4.69 -1.31 -2.37
N VAL A 59 3.93 -1.90 -1.44
CA VAL A 59 4.49 -2.53 -0.25
C VAL A 59 3.96 -3.95 -0.14
N PHE A 60 4.86 -4.94 -0.11
CA PHE A 60 4.48 -6.35 -0.16
C PHE A 60 5.42 -7.27 0.61
N LYS A 61 4.99 -8.54 0.76
CA LYS A 61 5.73 -9.61 1.42
C LYS A 61 6.18 -9.22 2.84
N PHE A 62 5.24 -8.72 3.63
CA PHE A 62 5.48 -8.50 5.06
C PHE A 62 5.58 -9.82 5.81
N ARG A 63 6.64 -9.98 6.60
CA ARG A 63 6.86 -11.06 7.55
C ARG A 63 7.13 -10.46 8.92
N THR A 64 6.30 -10.80 9.89
CA THR A 64 6.53 -10.49 11.30
C THR A 64 7.63 -11.40 11.84
N HIS A 65 8.55 -10.84 12.63
CA HIS A 65 9.51 -11.65 13.35
C HIS A 65 8.84 -12.37 14.52
N PHE A 66 9.35 -13.55 14.85
CA PHE A 66 8.96 -14.26 16.06
C PHE A 66 9.30 -13.40 17.30
N GLY A 67 8.38 -13.31 18.26
CA GLY A 67 8.47 -12.36 19.37
C GLY A 67 7.87 -10.96 19.10
N GLY A 68 7.39 -10.70 17.88
CA GLY A 68 6.64 -9.48 17.55
C GLY A 68 7.47 -8.19 17.53
N GLY A 69 6.79 -7.05 17.40
CA GLY A 69 7.38 -5.70 17.46
C GLY A 69 8.24 -5.28 16.25
N LYS A 70 8.69 -6.24 15.43
CA LYS A 70 9.43 -5.99 14.20
C LYS A 70 8.79 -6.74 13.03
N SER A 71 8.55 -6.04 11.94
CA SER A 71 8.11 -6.63 10.66
C SER A 71 9.09 -6.24 9.56
N THR A 72 9.40 -7.19 8.69
CA THR A 72 10.21 -6.95 7.48
C THR A 72 9.32 -7.04 6.26
N GLY A 73 9.57 -6.20 5.26
CA GLY A 73 8.83 -6.19 4.01
C GLY A 73 9.65 -5.61 2.87
N PHE A 74 9.07 -5.61 1.67
CA PHE A 74 9.67 -4.99 0.50
C PHE A 74 8.86 -3.76 0.09
N GLY A 75 9.58 -2.71 -0.28
CA GLY A 75 9.04 -1.47 -0.80
C GLY A 75 9.54 -1.21 -2.22
N LEU A 76 8.62 -0.84 -3.10
CA LEU A 76 8.91 -0.33 -4.44
C LEU A 76 8.26 1.04 -4.57
N ILE A 77 9.02 2.01 -5.09
CA ILE A 77 8.53 3.33 -5.47
C ILE A 77 8.79 3.48 -6.96
N TYR A 78 7.73 3.63 -7.74
CA TYR A 78 7.82 3.94 -9.17
C TYR A 78 7.81 5.46 -9.38
N ASP A 79 8.48 5.91 -10.45
CA ASP A 79 8.44 7.32 -10.84
C ASP A 79 7.06 7.71 -11.44
N SER A 80 6.37 6.75 -12.09
CA SER A 80 5.04 6.96 -12.69
C SER A 80 4.10 5.76 -12.50
N VAL A 81 2.78 6.01 -12.53
CA VAL A 81 1.76 4.95 -12.42
C VAL A 81 1.73 4.05 -13.66
N GLU A 82 2.09 4.58 -14.82
CA GLU A 82 2.15 3.83 -16.09
C GLU A 82 3.27 2.77 -16.06
N SER A 83 4.46 3.16 -15.55
CA SER A 83 5.57 2.23 -15.38
C SER A 83 5.23 1.14 -14.37
N ALA A 84 4.49 1.47 -13.31
CA ALA A 84 3.99 0.48 -12.36
C ALA A 84 3.09 -0.56 -13.05
N LYS A 85 2.13 -0.15 -13.90
CA LYS A 85 1.24 -1.07 -14.63
C LYS A 85 1.99 -1.99 -15.60
N LYS A 86 3.05 -1.51 -16.24
CA LYS A 86 3.83 -2.27 -17.23
C LYS A 86 4.70 -3.35 -16.59
N TYR A 87 5.34 -3.04 -15.46
CA TYR A 87 6.33 -3.92 -14.84
C TYR A 87 5.80 -4.77 -13.70
N GLU A 88 4.65 -4.41 -13.11
CA GLU A 88 4.03 -5.21 -12.06
C GLU A 88 3.23 -6.38 -12.64
N PRO A 89 3.36 -7.59 -12.08
CA PRO A 89 2.48 -8.69 -12.46
C PRO A 89 1.02 -8.39 -12.08
N LYS A 90 0.09 -8.81 -12.94
CA LYS A 90 -1.35 -8.52 -12.84
C LYS A 90 -1.96 -8.83 -11.45
N TYR A 91 -1.54 -9.92 -10.80
CA TYR A 91 -2.06 -10.29 -9.47
C TYR A 91 -1.77 -9.24 -8.39
N ARG A 92 -0.69 -8.46 -8.51
CA ARG A 92 -0.35 -7.43 -7.52
C ARG A 92 -1.21 -6.19 -7.71
N LEU A 93 -1.51 -5.84 -8.96
CA LEU A 93 -2.43 -4.75 -9.29
C LEU A 93 -3.83 -5.01 -8.70
N ILE A 94 -4.35 -6.24 -8.83
CA ILE A 94 -5.65 -6.62 -8.26
C ILE A 94 -5.67 -6.48 -6.72
N ARG A 95 -4.57 -6.80 -6.06
CA ARG A 95 -4.47 -6.73 -4.58
C ARG A 95 -4.34 -5.32 -4.02
N VAL A 96 -3.87 -4.37 -4.83
CA VAL A 96 -3.79 -2.95 -4.44
C VAL A 96 -5.07 -2.22 -4.83
N THR A 97 -5.66 -2.61 -5.96
CA THR A 97 -6.85 -1.99 -6.52
C THR A 97 -8.03 -2.90 -6.23
N SER A 98 -8.56 -2.81 -5.02
CA SER A 98 -9.79 -3.52 -4.67
C SER A 98 -11.05 -2.91 -5.30
N ASN A 99 -10.99 -2.15 -6.42
CA ASN A 99 -12.18 -1.52 -7.03
C ASN A 99 -12.10 -0.99 -8.49
N LEU A 100 -11.18 -1.43 -9.37
CA LEU A 100 -11.18 -0.94 -10.78
C LEU A 100 -11.09 -2.04 -11.86
N PHE A 101 -11.47 -3.27 -11.53
CA PHE A 101 -11.66 -4.32 -12.54
C PHE A 101 -13.09 -4.91 -12.56
N ASN A 102 -14.05 -4.24 -11.90
CA ASN A 102 -15.48 -4.49 -12.06
C ASN A 102 -16.17 -3.18 -12.48
N SER A 103 -16.07 -2.86 -13.76
CA SER A 103 -17.16 -2.38 -14.65
C SER A 103 -16.54 -1.68 -15.87
N PRO A 104 -17.04 -2.02 -17.06
CA PRO A 104 -18.17 -1.25 -17.59
C PRO A 104 -19.36 -2.16 -17.88
N PHE A 105 -20.09 -2.59 -16.86
CA PHE A 105 -21.50 -2.94 -16.97
C PHE A 105 -22.10 -2.77 -15.57
N THR A 106 -23.24 -2.06 -15.51
CA THR A 106 -24.05 -1.73 -14.33
C THR A 106 -23.39 -0.87 -13.24
N VAL A 107 -23.47 0.46 -13.38
CA VAL A 107 -24.38 1.30 -12.57
C VAL A 107 -24.80 2.45 -13.48
N LEU A 108 -25.77 2.18 -14.36
CA LEU A 108 -26.62 3.25 -14.87
C LEU A 108 -27.37 3.81 -13.67
N GLU A 109 -27.45 5.13 -13.65
CA GLU A 109 -28.20 5.93 -12.70
C GLU A 109 -29.55 5.28 -12.37
N CYS A 110 -29.76 4.95 -11.09
CA CYS A 110 -31.10 4.83 -10.54
C CYS A 110 -31.28 5.99 -9.57
N SER A 111 -31.38 7.17 -10.14
CA SER A 111 -31.99 8.33 -9.52
C SER A 111 -33.44 8.00 -9.19
N SER A 112 -33.74 7.70 -7.93
CA SER A 112 -34.92 8.19 -7.18
C SER A 112 -35.33 7.25 -6.06
N SER A 113 -35.39 7.82 -4.85
CA SER A 113 -36.39 7.55 -3.80
C SER A 113 -36.41 6.19 -3.08
N ALA A 114 -36.80 6.28 -1.81
CA ALA A 114 -37.16 5.24 -0.85
C ALA A 114 -35.99 4.59 -0.07
N TYR A 115 -35.72 4.97 1.18
CA TYR A 115 -36.47 4.69 2.42
C TYR A 115 -36.43 3.23 2.89
N ILE A 116 -36.21 3.08 4.21
CA ILE A 116 -36.56 1.97 5.12
C ILE A 116 -35.50 0.84 5.20
N LEU A 117 -34.71 0.79 6.28
CA LEU A 117 -34.97 0.17 7.61
C LEU A 117 -34.92 -1.37 7.60
N CYS A 118 -33.99 -1.88 8.42
CA CYS A 118 -34.13 -3.01 9.37
C CYS A 118 -34.51 -4.44 8.89
N ILE A 119 -33.76 -5.40 9.48
CA ILE A 119 -34.13 -6.80 9.82
C ILE A 119 -34.10 -7.76 8.61
N CYS A 120 -33.38 -8.88 8.60
CA CYS A 120 -32.94 -9.84 9.64
C CYS A 120 -31.43 -10.04 9.74
#